data_AF-A0AAV3XAF0-F1
#
_entry.id   AF-A0AAV3XAF0-F1
#
_cell.length_a   1.000
_cell.length_b   1.000
_cell.length_c   1.000
_cell.angle_alpha   90.00
_cell.angle_beta   90.00
_cell.angle_gamma   90.00
#
_symmetry.space_group_name_H-M   'P 1'
#
loop_
_entity.id
_entity.type
_entity.pdbx_description
1 polymer ?
#
loop_
_entity_poly.entity_id
_entity_poly.type
_entity_poly.pdbx_seq_one_letter_code
_entity_poly.pdbx_strand_id
1 'polypeptide(L)'
;MEEIDVKSSTPLCPSARPEVGNSAVFGIVVGTVEKPQVAYLKQVQPLTDELMALSGPVTPGEVFRVAAPCAGTGCQHFDGANCRLATRVANQLAAVSENLPSCPIRRECRWWQQEGKAACMRCPQVITDNYSPSEQIRQVATPAPV
;
A
#
# COMPACT_ATOMS: atom_id res chain seq x y z
N MET A 1 -4.81 24.75 9.40
CA MET A 1 -3.77 23.75 9.73
C MET A 1 -4.42 22.76 10.66
N GLU A 2 -4.99 21.69 10.11
CA GLU A 2 -5.49 20.61 10.94
C GLU A 2 -4.32 19.68 11.23
N GLU A 3 -3.87 19.73 12.47
CA GLU A 3 -2.90 18.80 13.01
C GLU A 3 -3.55 17.43 13.11
N ILE A 4 -2.99 16.47 12.39
CA ILE A 4 -3.30 15.05 12.53
C ILE A 4 -2.94 14.61 13.94
N ASP A 5 -3.96 14.27 14.74
CA ASP A 5 -3.83 13.77 16.12
C ASP A 5 -2.97 12.50 16.16
N VAL A 6 -1.75 12.63 16.68
CA VAL A 6 -0.72 11.58 16.79
C VAL A 6 -1.00 10.68 18.00
N LYS A 7 -2.22 10.15 18.11
CA LYS A 7 -2.63 9.17 19.13
C LYS A 7 -3.43 7.99 18.58
N SER A 8 -3.32 7.69 17.30
CA SER A 8 -3.85 6.45 16.74
C SER A 8 -2.85 5.30 16.95
N SER A 9 -3.13 4.40 17.89
CA SER A 9 -2.44 3.10 18.05
C SER A 9 -2.69 2.13 16.87
N THR A 10 -3.54 2.52 15.92
CA THR A 10 -3.85 1.75 14.73
C THR A 10 -2.74 1.90 13.70
N PRO A 11 -2.14 0.79 13.21
CA PRO A 11 -1.12 0.86 12.17
C PRO A 11 -1.72 1.31 10.82
N LEU A 12 -0.88 1.89 9.97
CA LEU A 12 -1.24 2.29 8.62
C LEU A 12 -1.24 1.08 7.67
N CYS A 13 -2.31 0.92 6.91
CA CYS A 13 -2.37 0.00 5.78
C CYS A 13 -1.64 0.63 4.59
N PRO A 14 -0.56 0.03 4.06
CA PRO A 14 0.18 0.60 2.91
C PRO A 14 -0.51 0.33 1.56
N SER A 15 -1.68 -0.31 1.58
CA SER A 15 -2.45 -0.68 0.40
C SER A 15 -3.90 -0.26 0.56
N ALA A 16 -4.12 0.89 1.22
CA ALA A 16 -5.44 1.44 1.39
C ALA A 16 -6.02 1.89 0.04
N ARG A 17 -7.34 1.86 -0.02
CA ARG A 17 -8.09 2.42 -1.14
C ARG A 17 -8.06 3.96 -1.04
N PRO A 18 -7.85 4.69 -2.16
CA PRO A 18 -7.80 6.16 -2.15
C PRO A 18 -9.02 6.84 -1.52
N GLU A 19 -10.19 6.20 -1.62
CA GLU A 19 -11.47 6.74 -1.16
C GLU A 19 -11.63 6.67 0.37
N VAL A 20 -10.71 6.00 1.07
CA VAL A 20 -10.69 5.95 2.54
C VAL A 20 -10.26 7.32 3.07
N GLY A 21 -11.07 7.92 3.95
CA GLY A 21 -10.73 9.18 4.61
C GLY A 21 -9.50 9.07 5.52
N ASN A 22 -8.92 10.23 5.88
CA ASN A 22 -7.68 10.31 6.65
C ASN A 22 -6.52 9.52 6.02
N SER A 23 -6.41 9.62 4.70
CA SER A 23 -5.41 8.93 3.90
C SER A 23 -4.32 9.87 3.40
N ALA A 24 -3.17 9.29 3.07
CA ALA A 24 -2.00 10.01 2.60
C ALA A 24 -1.27 9.23 1.51
N VAL A 25 -0.80 9.95 0.49
CA VAL A 25 0.11 9.43 -0.52
C VAL A 25 1.51 9.30 0.08
N PHE A 26 2.09 8.12 -0.01
CA PHE A 26 3.48 7.86 0.41
C PHE A 26 4.40 7.45 -0.74
N GLY A 27 3.84 7.25 -1.94
CA GLY A 27 4.60 6.93 -3.14
C GLY A 27 3.78 7.14 -4.41
N ILE A 28 4.47 7.19 -5.53
CA ILE A 28 3.90 7.32 -6.88
C ILE A 28 4.29 6.07 -7.66
N VAL A 29 3.32 5.53 -8.40
CA VAL A 29 3.52 4.40 -9.30
C VAL A 29 4.25 4.88 -10.54
N VAL A 30 5.34 4.20 -10.87
CA VAL A 30 6.24 4.49 -11.99
C VAL A 30 6.60 3.19 -12.70
N GLY A 31 7.39 3.26 -13.77
CA GLY A 31 7.80 2.10 -14.54
C GLY A 31 6.84 1.82 -15.70
N THR A 32 6.76 0.55 -16.11
CA THR A 32 5.87 0.12 -17.21
C THR A 32 4.67 -0.64 -16.66
N VAL A 33 3.66 -0.86 -17.51
CA VAL A 33 2.46 -1.63 -17.17
C VAL A 33 2.81 -3.06 -16.72
N GLU A 34 3.83 -3.67 -17.31
CA GLU A 34 4.26 -5.04 -17.02
C GLU A 34 5.15 -5.13 -15.77
N LYS A 35 5.85 -4.04 -15.45
CA LYS A 35 6.79 -3.96 -14.32
C LYS A 35 6.59 -2.65 -13.55
N PRO A 36 5.42 -2.46 -12.93
CA PRO A 36 5.18 -1.27 -12.14
C PRO A 36 6.08 -1.30 -10.90
N GLN A 37 6.54 -0.12 -10.52
CA GLN A 37 7.37 0.11 -9.34
C GLN A 37 6.83 1.32 -8.60
N VAL A 38 7.24 1.49 -7.34
CA VAL A 38 6.84 2.63 -6.52
C VAL A 38 8.04 3.50 -6.23
N ALA A 39 7.97 4.75 -6.67
CA ALA A 39 8.86 5.82 -6.23
C ALA A 39 8.32 6.39 -4.90
N TYR A 40 9.07 6.24 -3.82
CA TYR A 40 8.65 6.68 -2.49
C TYR A 40 8.84 8.19 -2.33
N LEU A 41 7.87 8.85 -1.72
CA LEU A 41 7.99 10.26 -1.33
C LEU A 41 8.88 10.39 -0.09
N LYS A 42 9.58 11.53 0.05
CA LYS A 42 10.38 11.82 1.24
C LYS A 42 9.51 11.95 2.50
N GLN A 43 8.31 12.51 2.33
CA GLN A 43 7.30 12.70 3.35
C GLN A 43 5.94 12.37 2.74
N VAL A 44 5.02 11.89 3.56
CA VAL A 44 3.65 11.66 3.11
C VAL A 44 2.97 12.98 2.73
N GLN A 45 2.06 12.92 1.77
CA GLN A 45 1.21 14.04 1.39
C GLN A 45 -0.25 13.68 1.68
N PRO A 46 -1.02 14.51 2.38
CA PRO A 46 -2.45 14.27 2.55
C PRO A 46 -3.13 14.05 1.20
N LEU A 47 -3.96 13.01 1.10
CA LEU A 47 -4.70 12.75 -0.14
C LEU A 47 -5.94 13.64 -0.17
N THR A 48 -5.83 14.79 -0.83
CA THR A 48 -6.93 15.73 -1.05
C THR A 48 -7.69 15.41 -2.32
N ASP A 49 -8.90 15.96 -2.47
CA ASP A 49 -9.68 15.85 -3.71
C ASP A 49 -8.92 16.43 -4.92
N GLU A 50 -8.21 17.54 -4.71
CA GLU A 50 -7.35 18.14 -5.73
C GLU A 50 -6.23 17.19 -6.16
N LEU A 51 -5.55 16.54 -5.20
CA LEU A 51 -4.50 15.58 -5.50
C LEU A 51 -5.05 14.32 -6.18
N MET A 52 -6.23 13.83 -5.78
CA MET A 52 -6.92 12.73 -6.46
C MET A 52 -7.26 13.10 -7.90
N ALA A 53 -7.72 14.33 -8.16
CA ALA A 53 -8.06 14.78 -9.51
C ALA A 53 -6.87 14.79 -10.47
N LEU A 54 -5.63 14.91 -9.96
CA LEU A 54 -4.41 14.86 -10.79
C LEU A 54 -4.14 13.47 -11.39
N SER A 55 -4.80 12.40 -10.92
CA SER A 55 -4.67 11.08 -11.56
C SER A 55 -5.43 10.99 -12.89
N GLY A 56 -6.33 11.93 -13.19
CA GLY A 56 -7.13 11.90 -14.41
C GLY A 56 -6.25 11.80 -15.67
N PRO A 57 -6.61 10.94 -16.65
CA PRO A 57 -7.89 10.22 -16.78
C PRO A 57 -7.95 8.84 -16.10
N VAL A 58 -6.92 8.43 -15.37
CA VAL A 58 -6.84 7.12 -14.69
C VAL A 58 -7.26 7.20 -13.21
N THR A 59 -7.43 6.06 -12.53
CA THR A 59 -7.83 6.08 -11.13
C THR A 59 -6.69 6.56 -10.22
N PRO A 60 -6.99 7.16 -9.05
CA PRO A 60 -5.95 7.47 -8.07
C PRO A 60 -5.17 6.24 -7.60
N GLY A 61 -5.80 5.04 -7.59
CA GLY A 61 -5.16 3.79 -7.20
C GLY A 61 -4.18 3.21 -8.24
N GLU A 62 -4.24 3.67 -9.48
CA GLU A 62 -3.26 3.38 -10.53
C GLU A 62 -1.99 4.23 -10.36
N VAL A 63 -2.12 5.45 -9.83
CA VAL A 63 -1.05 6.46 -9.79
C VAL A 63 -0.41 6.60 -8.41
N PHE A 64 -1.21 6.53 -7.34
CA PHE A 64 -0.77 6.82 -5.98
C PHE A 64 -0.72 5.56 -5.13
N ARG A 65 0.37 5.44 -4.35
CA ARG A 65 0.41 4.52 -3.20
C ARG A 65 -0.08 5.25 -1.96
N VAL A 66 -1.25 4.80 -1.51
CA VAL A 66 -2.01 5.43 -0.44
C VAL A 66 -1.90 4.60 0.84
N ALA A 67 -1.65 5.31 1.94
CA ALA A 67 -1.72 4.81 3.30
C ALA A 67 -2.94 5.39 4.01
N ALA A 68 -3.62 4.57 4.81
CA ALA A 68 -4.71 5.01 5.68
C ALA A 68 -4.75 4.12 6.94
N PRO A 69 -5.47 4.49 8.01
CA PRO A 69 -5.66 3.62 9.17
C PRO A 69 -6.13 2.22 8.76
N CYS A 70 -5.51 1.18 9.31
CA CYS A 70 -5.85 -0.19 8.96
C CYS A 70 -7.30 -0.52 9.38
N ALA A 71 -8.12 -0.94 8.42
CA ALA A 71 -9.52 -1.31 8.65
C ALA A 71 -9.72 -2.57 9.52
N GLY A 72 -8.64 -3.31 9.83
CA GLY A 72 -8.70 -4.52 10.66
C GLY A 72 -9.74 -5.52 10.15
N THR A 73 -10.66 -5.94 10.99
CA THR A 73 -11.76 -6.87 10.67
C THR A 73 -12.71 -6.37 9.58
N GLY A 74 -12.72 -5.06 9.26
CA GLY A 74 -13.43 -4.51 8.11
C GLY A 74 -12.74 -4.77 6.76
N CYS A 75 -11.56 -5.41 6.74
CA CYS A 75 -10.83 -5.74 5.53
C CYS A 75 -10.90 -7.24 5.22
N GLN A 76 -11.27 -7.60 3.99
CA GLN A 76 -11.31 -8.98 3.49
C GLN A 76 -9.96 -9.75 3.59
N HIS A 77 -8.85 -9.04 3.72
CA HIS A 77 -7.53 -9.64 3.89
C HIS A 77 -7.15 -9.90 5.34
N PHE A 78 -7.93 -9.43 6.30
CA PHE A 78 -7.64 -9.57 7.71
C PHE A 78 -8.34 -10.81 8.27
N ASP A 79 -7.65 -11.59 9.11
CA ASP A 79 -8.17 -12.84 9.70
C ASP A 79 -8.64 -12.69 11.15
N GLY A 80 -8.66 -11.46 11.66
CA GLY A 80 -8.96 -11.15 13.07
C GLY A 80 -7.71 -10.82 13.89
N ALA A 81 -6.52 -11.21 13.46
CA ALA A 81 -5.25 -10.87 14.10
C ALA A 81 -4.23 -10.27 13.12
N ASN A 82 -4.13 -10.83 11.91
CA ASN A 82 -3.07 -10.56 10.95
C ASN A 82 -3.63 -10.15 9.58
N CYS A 83 -2.84 -9.36 8.86
CA CYS A 83 -3.07 -9.07 7.46
C CYS A 83 -2.54 -10.22 6.59
N ARG A 84 -3.45 -11.09 6.11
CA ARG A 84 -3.09 -12.21 5.21
C ARG A 84 -2.50 -11.73 3.88
N LEU A 85 -2.85 -10.52 3.42
CA LEU A 85 -2.24 -9.93 2.24
C LEU A 85 -0.74 -9.64 2.46
N ALA A 86 -0.36 -9.12 3.63
CA ALA A 86 1.04 -8.89 3.95
C ALA A 86 1.84 -10.20 3.90
N THR A 87 1.29 -11.26 4.49
CA THR A 87 1.90 -12.60 4.51
C THR A 87 2.04 -13.17 3.09
N ARG A 88 0.99 -13.09 2.25
CA ARG A 88 1.09 -13.56 0.85
C ARG A 88 2.11 -12.74 0.06
N VAL A 89 2.13 -11.41 0.22
CA VAL A 89 3.13 -10.56 -0.41
C VAL A 89 4.54 -10.97 0.02
N ALA A 90 4.79 -11.15 1.31
CA ALA A 90 6.10 -11.52 1.84
C ALA A 90 6.59 -12.89 1.32
N ASN A 91 5.69 -13.86 1.19
CA ASN A 91 6.05 -15.26 0.94
C ASN A 91 5.94 -15.68 -0.53
N GLN A 92 5.11 -15.01 -1.34
CA GLN A 92 4.76 -15.50 -2.68
C GLN A 92 5.23 -14.59 -3.82
N LEU A 93 5.64 -13.34 -3.54
CA LEU A 93 6.24 -12.46 -4.56
C LEU A 93 7.76 -12.57 -4.55
N ALA A 94 8.37 -12.32 -5.70
CA ALA A 94 9.81 -12.10 -5.77
C ALA A 94 10.17 -10.72 -5.19
N ALA A 95 11.32 -10.61 -4.53
CA ALA A 95 11.85 -9.30 -4.15
C ALA A 95 12.16 -8.48 -5.41
N VAL A 96 11.78 -7.20 -5.39
CA VAL A 96 11.98 -6.26 -6.52
C VAL A 96 12.90 -5.10 -6.16
N SER A 97 13.43 -5.11 -4.95
CA SER A 97 14.39 -4.12 -4.47
C SER A 97 15.61 -4.84 -3.91
N GLU A 98 16.80 -4.29 -4.12
CA GLU A 98 18.05 -4.80 -3.55
C GLU A 98 18.26 -4.28 -2.12
N ASN A 99 17.73 -3.09 -1.83
CA ASN A 99 17.84 -2.41 -0.54
C ASN A 99 16.46 -1.95 -0.05
N LEU A 100 16.32 -1.74 1.25
CA LEU A 100 15.06 -1.22 1.78
C LEU A 100 14.83 0.22 1.29
N PRO A 101 13.71 0.51 0.59
CA PRO A 101 13.43 1.87 0.09
C PRO A 101 13.22 2.84 1.25
N SER A 102 13.44 4.15 1.08
CA SER A 102 13.15 5.13 2.15
C SER A 102 11.64 5.38 2.30
N CYS A 103 10.92 4.40 2.86
CA CYS A 103 9.47 4.44 3.03
C CYS A 103 9.08 5.33 4.24
N PRO A 104 8.33 6.43 4.04
CA PRO A 104 8.05 7.41 5.10
C PRO A 104 7.04 6.92 6.14
N ILE A 105 6.27 5.86 5.84
CA ILE A 105 5.29 5.26 6.77
C ILE A 105 5.83 4.02 7.49
N ARG A 106 7.11 3.67 7.33
CA ARG A 106 7.63 2.34 7.72
C ARG A 106 7.32 1.99 9.17
N ARG A 107 7.55 2.92 10.11
CA ARG A 107 7.41 2.66 11.55
C ARG A 107 5.96 2.34 11.93
N GLU A 108 5.02 2.99 11.26
CA GLU A 108 3.58 2.88 11.48
C GLU A 108 2.91 1.83 10.57
N CYS A 109 3.63 1.29 9.57
CA CYS A 109 3.07 0.41 8.55
C CYS A 109 2.76 -0.99 9.08
N ARG A 110 1.51 -1.45 8.89
CA ARG A 110 1.04 -2.81 9.24
C ARG A 110 1.95 -3.90 8.66
N TRP A 111 2.32 -3.77 7.39
CA TRP A 111 3.14 -4.81 6.71
C TRP A 111 4.54 -4.88 7.29
N TRP A 112 5.13 -3.75 7.68
CA TRP A 112 6.42 -3.72 8.35
C TRP A 112 6.34 -4.28 9.76
N GLN A 113 5.33 -3.88 10.53
CA GLN A 113 5.15 -4.37 11.90
C GLN A 113 4.89 -5.88 11.96
N GLN A 114 4.26 -6.46 10.92
CA GLN A 114 3.95 -7.88 10.85
C GLN A 114 5.06 -8.72 10.19
N GLU A 115 5.52 -8.34 9.01
CA GLU A 115 6.41 -9.17 8.16
C GLU A 115 7.80 -8.54 7.95
N GLY A 116 8.01 -7.31 8.46
CA GLY A 116 9.30 -6.62 8.42
C GLY A 116 9.90 -6.45 7.02
N LYS A 117 11.19 -6.75 6.92
CA LYS A 117 11.96 -6.64 5.67
C LYS A 117 11.36 -7.50 4.56
N ALA A 118 10.80 -8.66 4.87
CA ALA A 118 10.28 -9.59 3.86
C ALA A 118 9.16 -8.96 3.02
N ALA A 119 8.20 -8.27 3.65
CA ALA A 119 7.19 -7.51 2.92
C ALA A 119 7.77 -6.26 2.24
N CYS A 120 8.65 -5.51 2.91
CA CYS A 120 9.16 -4.25 2.35
C CYS A 120 9.99 -4.41 1.08
N MET A 121 10.72 -5.51 0.90
CA MET A 121 11.49 -5.78 -0.33
C MET A 121 10.60 -6.09 -1.55
N ARG A 122 9.30 -6.30 -1.32
CA ARG A 122 8.30 -6.70 -2.33
C ARG A 122 7.21 -5.66 -2.52
N CYS A 123 6.95 -4.85 -1.50
CA CYS A 123 5.99 -3.74 -1.49
C CYS A 123 6.07 -2.80 -2.71
N PRO A 124 7.24 -2.50 -3.32
CA PRO A 124 7.31 -1.60 -4.47
C PRO A 124 6.56 -2.07 -5.72
N GLN A 125 6.26 -3.37 -5.86
CA GLN A 125 5.51 -3.87 -7.02
C GLN A 125 4.00 -3.99 -6.80
N VAL A 126 3.50 -3.62 -5.61
CA VAL A 126 2.08 -3.72 -5.28
C VAL A 126 1.38 -2.42 -5.66
N ILE A 127 0.46 -2.50 -6.61
CA ILE A 127 -0.38 -1.39 -7.10
C ILE A 127 -1.82 -1.66 -6.69
N THR A 128 -2.53 -0.63 -6.20
CA THR A 128 -3.89 -0.79 -5.66
C THR A 128 -4.89 -1.11 -6.76
N ASP A 129 -4.84 -0.35 -7.85
CA ASP A 129 -5.61 -0.62 -9.07
C ASP A 129 -4.65 -1.05 -10.17
N ASN A 130 -4.39 -2.35 -10.26
CA ASN A 130 -3.59 -2.91 -11.35
C ASN A 130 -4.53 -3.56 -12.38
N TYR A 131 -4.68 -2.94 -13.55
CA TYR A 131 -5.51 -3.45 -14.65
C TYR A 131 -4.79 -4.47 -15.56
N SER A 132 -3.46 -4.56 -15.48
CA SER A 132 -2.67 -5.59 -16.19
C SER A 132 -1.77 -6.37 -15.22
N PRO A 133 -2.33 -7.00 -14.17
CA PRO A 133 -1.51 -7.73 -13.20
C PRO A 133 -1.02 -9.03 -13.85
N SER A 134 0.19 -9.46 -13.48
CA SER A 134 0.62 -10.83 -13.77
C SER A 134 -0.28 -11.83 -13.04
N GLU A 135 -0.29 -13.09 -13.48
CA GLU A 135 -1.04 -14.15 -12.81
C GLU A 135 -0.64 -14.28 -11.32
N GLN A 136 0.66 -14.21 -11.04
CA GLN A 136 1.17 -14.25 -9.67
C GLN A 136 0.64 -13.10 -8.81
N ILE A 137 0.60 -11.87 -9.36
CA ILE A 137 0.05 -10.72 -8.64
C ILE A 137 -1.44 -10.90 -8.38
N ARG A 138 -2.21 -11.41 -9.36
CA ARG A 138 -3.63 -11.73 -9.17
C ARG A 138 -3.82 -12.72 -8.02
N GLN A 139 -3.12 -13.84 -8.04
CA GLN A 139 -3.21 -14.87 -7.00
C GLN A 139 -2.88 -14.32 -5.60
N VAL A 140 -1.84 -13.48 -5.48
CA VAL A 140 -1.45 -12.85 -4.21
C VAL A 140 -2.50 -11.83 -3.74
N ALA A 141 -3.05 -11.04 -4.66
CA ALA A 141 -4.04 -10.02 -4.36
C ALA A 141 -5.42 -10.60 -4.02
N THR A 142 -5.78 -11.79 -4.52
CA THR A 142 -7.05 -12.43 -4.22
C THR A 142 -7.16 -12.77 -2.71
N PRO A 143 -8.22 -12.32 -2.02
CA PRO A 143 -8.50 -12.78 -0.66
C PRO A 143 -8.76 -14.28 -0.67
N ALA A 144 -8.07 -15.02 0.21
CA ALA A 144 -8.47 -16.41 0.48
C ALA A 144 -9.83 -16.42 1.20
N PRO A 145 -10.68 -17.43 0.97
CA PRO A 145 -11.85 -17.66 1.81
C PRO A 145 -11.46 -17.61 3.30
N VAL A 146 -12.35 -17.06 4.12
CA VAL A 146 -12.21 -17.08 5.57
C VAL A 146 -12.55 -18.47 6.07
#